data_AF-A0A453GLR2-F1
#
_entry.id   AF-A0A453GLR2-F1
#
_cell.length_a   1.000
_cell.length_b   1.000
_cell.length_c   1.000
_cell.angle_alpha   90.00
_cell.angle_beta   90.00
_cell.angle_gamma   90.00
#
_symmetry.space_group_name_H-M   'P 1'
#
loop_
_entity.id
_entity.type
_entity.pdbx_description
1 polymer ?
#
loop_
_entity_poly.entity_id
_entity_poly.type
_entity_poly.pdbx_seq_one_letter_code
_entity_poly.pdbx_strand_id
1 'polypeptide(L)'
;EASSRSSSVVTDYVGYLSKGQIPPKHISLVNLTVTLNIDGSKYTIETVRGGPRSYKLRINESEVEAEIHSLRDGGLLMQLDGNSHVIYAETEAAGTRLLINGRTCLLQKEHDPSRLLADTPCKLLRFLVADGSHVVADTPYAEVEVMKMCMPLLLPASGVIHFVMPEGQAMQASDLIARLDLDDPSSVRRAEPFHGTFPKLGPPTAISGKVHQKFAASVNSAHMILAGYEHNINHVVQDLLNCLDSPELPFLQWQELMSVLATRLPKDLRNELDAKYKEYELNADFRKSKDFPAKLLRGVIEANLAYCSEKDRVTSERLVEPLMSLVKSYEG
;
A
#
# COMPACT_ATOMS: atom_id res chain seq x y z
N GLU A 1 -6.11 -2.23 6.61
CA GLU A 1 -7.12 -1.15 6.54
C GLU A 1 -6.75 -0.01 5.59
N ALA A 2 -5.54 0.58 5.66
CA ALA A 2 -5.16 1.65 4.71
C ALA A 2 -5.28 1.24 3.23
N SER A 3 -4.87 0.01 2.89
CA SER A 3 -5.04 -0.55 1.54
C SER A 3 -6.51 -0.65 1.12
N SER A 4 -7.39 -1.20 1.98
CA SER A 4 -8.83 -1.33 1.67
C SER A 4 -9.51 0.04 1.55
N ARG A 5 -9.19 1.00 2.43
CA ARG A 5 -9.69 2.37 2.34
C ARG A 5 -9.16 3.12 1.13
N SER A 6 -7.91 2.88 0.74
CA SER A 6 -7.36 3.44 -0.50
C SER A 6 -8.12 2.91 -1.72
N SER A 7 -8.43 1.62 -1.78
CA SER A 7 -9.24 1.03 -2.85
C SER A 7 -10.67 1.58 -2.89
N SER A 8 -11.32 1.79 -1.74
CA SER A 8 -12.65 2.40 -1.70
C SER A 8 -12.62 3.85 -2.18
N VAL A 9 -11.66 4.64 -1.70
CA VAL A 9 -11.51 6.05 -2.10
C VAL A 9 -11.21 6.17 -3.60
N VAL A 10 -10.38 5.29 -4.17
CA VAL A 10 -10.15 5.25 -5.62
C VAL A 10 -11.44 4.91 -6.38
N THR A 11 -12.23 3.97 -5.88
CA THR A 11 -13.52 3.59 -6.48
C THR A 11 -14.49 4.76 -6.47
N ASP A 12 -14.59 5.48 -5.35
CA ASP A 12 -15.43 6.68 -5.23
C ASP A 12 -14.95 7.78 -6.18
N TYR A 13 -13.64 8.02 -6.24
CA TYR A 13 -13.03 9.02 -7.13
C TYR A 13 -13.33 8.73 -8.60
N VAL A 14 -13.16 7.48 -9.04
CA VAL A 14 -13.53 7.03 -10.40
C VAL A 14 -15.04 7.14 -10.61
N GLY A 15 -15.84 6.86 -9.56
CA GLY A 15 -17.29 7.02 -9.57
C GLY A 15 -17.73 8.45 -9.92
N TYR A 16 -17.10 9.48 -9.35
CA TYR A 16 -17.34 10.88 -9.73
C TYR A 16 -16.98 11.14 -11.20
N LEU A 17 -15.79 10.73 -11.63
CA LEU A 17 -15.31 10.95 -13.00
C LEU A 17 -16.19 10.26 -14.04
N SER A 18 -16.65 9.04 -13.77
CA SER A 18 -17.55 8.29 -14.66
C SER A 18 -18.90 8.98 -14.87
N LYS A 19 -19.31 9.82 -13.90
CA LYS A 19 -20.52 10.65 -13.97
C LYS A 19 -20.25 12.05 -14.54
N GLY A 20 -19.03 12.32 -15.00
CA GLY A 20 -18.60 13.65 -15.49
C GLY A 20 -18.45 14.70 -14.40
N GLN A 21 -18.34 14.29 -13.13
CA GLN A 21 -18.22 15.18 -11.98
C GLN A 21 -16.76 15.33 -11.56
N ILE A 22 -16.36 16.54 -11.18
CA ILE A 22 -15.04 16.79 -10.61
C ILE A 22 -15.04 16.30 -9.15
N PRO A 23 -14.15 15.37 -8.77
CA PRO A 23 -14.07 14.89 -7.39
C PRO A 23 -13.75 16.03 -6.41
N PRO A 24 -14.33 16.02 -5.20
CA PRO A 24 -14.03 17.03 -4.18
C PRO A 24 -12.54 17.09 -3.82
N LYS A 25 -12.00 18.31 -3.63
CA LYS A 25 -10.58 18.54 -3.31
C LYS A 25 -10.09 17.89 -2.01
N HIS A 26 -11.00 17.58 -1.07
CA HIS A 26 -10.64 16.95 0.20
C HIS A 26 -10.38 15.44 0.06
N ILE A 27 -10.71 14.84 -1.08
CA ILE A 27 -10.44 13.42 -1.34
C ILE A 27 -8.99 13.28 -1.78
N SER A 28 -8.13 12.80 -0.88
CA SER A 28 -6.74 12.47 -1.20
C SER A 28 -6.59 11.00 -1.58
N LEU A 29 -5.88 10.75 -2.69
CA LEU A 29 -5.53 9.39 -3.14
C LEU A 29 -4.20 8.89 -2.55
N VAL A 30 -3.45 9.80 -1.91
CA VAL A 30 -2.08 9.55 -1.42
C VAL A 30 -2.07 9.53 0.11
N ASN A 31 -2.77 10.47 0.76
CA ASN A 31 -2.76 10.65 2.21
C ASN A 31 -4.08 10.20 2.82
N LEU A 32 -4.00 9.31 3.80
CA LEU A 32 -5.15 8.69 4.46
C LEU A 32 -4.88 8.57 5.96
N THR A 33 -5.78 9.05 6.79
CA THR A 33 -5.71 8.81 8.24
C THR A 33 -6.59 7.63 8.62
N VAL A 34 -6.00 6.65 9.30
CA VAL A 34 -6.63 5.41 9.72
C VAL A 34 -6.66 5.34 11.25
N THR A 35 -7.82 5.01 11.80
CA THR A 35 -8.01 4.88 13.25
C THR A 35 -8.42 3.46 13.59
N LEU A 36 -7.62 2.80 14.41
CA LEU A 36 -7.77 1.40 14.81
C LEU A 36 -7.89 1.30 16.33
N ASN A 37 -8.72 0.39 16.83
CA ASN A 37 -8.70 0.02 18.24
C ASN A 37 -8.20 -1.41 18.39
N ILE A 38 -7.15 -1.59 19.19
CA ILE A 38 -6.53 -2.89 19.47
C ILE A 38 -6.28 -2.95 20.98
N ASP A 39 -6.82 -3.98 21.63
CA ASP A 39 -6.64 -4.23 23.06
C ASP A 39 -6.86 -3.00 23.96
N GLY A 40 -7.92 -2.22 23.66
CA GLY A 40 -8.26 -1.01 24.42
C GLY A 40 -7.41 0.22 24.12
N SER A 41 -6.47 0.14 23.16
CA SER A 41 -5.67 1.28 22.68
C SER A 41 -6.12 1.75 21.30
N LYS A 42 -6.28 3.06 21.13
CA LYS A 42 -6.68 3.73 19.89
C LYS A 42 -5.45 4.24 19.14
N TYR A 43 -5.14 3.60 18.02
CA TYR A 43 -4.05 3.95 17.12
C TYR A 43 -4.58 4.87 16.03
N THR A 44 -4.10 6.11 16.00
CA THR A 44 -4.35 7.04 14.89
C THR A 44 -3.10 7.08 14.02
N ILE A 45 -3.17 6.44 12.86
CA ILE A 45 -2.04 6.24 11.95
C ILE A 45 -2.28 7.08 10.71
N GLU A 46 -1.32 7.95 10.40
CA GLU A 46 -1.28 8.64 9.12
C GLU A 46 -0.60 7.72 8.10
N THR A 47 -1.27 7.44 7.00
CA THR A 47 -0.74 6.62 5.92
C THR A 47 -0.52 7.47 4.68
N VAL A 48 0.65 7.32 4.09
CA VAL A 48 1.05 7.99 2.87
C VAL A 48 1.46 6.96 1.83
N ARG A 49 1.00 7.09 0.59
CA ARG A 49 1.41 6.19 -0.50
C ARG A 49 2.73 6.65 -1.12
N GLY A 50 3.74 5.79 -1.01
CA GLY A 50 5.00 5.90 -1.76
C GLY A 50 4.92 5.25 -3.15
N GLY A 51 3.84 4.53 -3.45
CA GLY A 51 3.63 3.95 -4.78
C GLY A 51 2.35 3.13 -4.84
N PRO A 52 2.14 2.39 -5.95
CA PRO A 52 0.96 1.53 -6.10
C PRO A 52 0.82 0.49 -4.99
N ARG A 53 1.95 -0.01 -4.46
CA ARG A 53 2.01 -1.05 -3.44
C ARG A 53 2.77 -0.64 -2.18
N SER A 54 3.32 0.56 -2.14
CA SER A 54 4.19 1.04 -1.06
C SER A 54 3.45 2.06 -0.20
N TYR A 55 3.51 1.84 1.11
CA TYR A 55 2.83 2.63 2.13
C TYR A 55 3.83 3.03 3.22
N LYS A 56 3.88 4.32 3.55
CA LYS A 56 4.54 4.84 4.74
C LYS A 56 3.48 5.05 5.82
N LEU A 57 3.72 4.50 7.00
CA LEU A 57 2.84 4.58 8.15
C LEU A 57 3.52 5.47 9.19
N ARG A 58 2.84 6.52 9.63
CA ARG A 58 3.33 7.47 10.63
C ARG A 58 2.45 7.44 11.87
N ILE A 59 3.07 7.35 13.04
CA ILE A 59 2.41 7.48 14.34
C ILE A 59 3.37 8.15 15.32
N ASN A 60 2.91 9.13 16.09
CA ASN A 60 3.67 9.75 17.19
C ASN A 60 5.15 10.04 16.83
N GLU A 61 5.38 10.76 15.73
CA GLU A 61 6.73 11.14 15.23
C GLU A 61 7.64 9.98 14.77
N SER A 62 7.09 8.77 14.63
CA SER A 62 7.78 7.62 14.05
C SER A 62 7.20 7.24 12.71
N GLU A 63 8.03 6.67 11.84
CA GLU A 63 7.68 6.24 10.49
C GLU A 63 8.18 4.82 10.24
N VAL A 64 7.35 4.01 9.60
CA VAL A 64 7.72 2.69 9.05
C VAL A 64 7.19 2.55 7.64
N GLU A 65 7.89 1.76 6.82
CA GLU A 65 7.52 1.50 5.44
C GLU A 65 7.10 0.03 5.27
N ALA A 66 6.03 -0.18 4.49
CA ALA A 66 5.52 -1.50 4.17
C ALA A 66 5.13 -1.58 2.69
N GLU A 67 5.34 -2.74 2.08
CA GLU A 67 4.81 -3.05 0.75
C GLU A 67 3.73 -4.12 0.82
N ILE A 68 2.66 -3.95 0.05
CA ILE A 68 1.51 -4.85 0.06
C ILE A 68 1.24 -5.41 -1.34
N HIS A 69 1.12 -6.72 -1.43
CA HIS A 69 0.78 -7.45 -2.64
C HIS A 69 -0.50 -8.25 -2.43
N SER A 70 -1.50 -8.06 -3.28
CA SER A 70 -2.72 -8.89 -3.24
C SER A 70 -2.44 -10.29 -3.78
N LEU A 71 -2.85 -11.30 -3.02
CA LEU A 71 -2.79 -12.71 -3.41
C LEU A 71 -4.05 -13.11 -4.18
N ARG A 72 -3.98 -14.22 -4.92
CA ARG A 72 -5.10 -14.70 -5.76
C ARG A 72 -6.27 -15.26 -4.95
N ASP A 73 -6.00 -15.68 -3.73
CA ASP A 73 -6.97 -16.23 -2.77
C ASP A 73 -7.70 -15.16 -1.96
N GLY A 74 -7.45 -13.87 -2.24
CA GLY A 74 -8.02 -12.74 -1.49
C GLY A 74 -7.21 -12.32 -0.27
N GLY A 75 -6.12 -13.03 0.06
CA GLY A 75 -5.16 -12.60 1.06
C GLY A 75 -4.27 -11.44 0.61
N LEU A 76 -3.49 -10.91 1.54
CA LEU A 76 -2.46 -9.91 1.31
C LEU A 76 -1.10 -10.45 1.75
N LEU A 77 -0.07 -10.22 0.93
CA LEU A 77 1.33 -10.44 1.28
C LEU A 77 1.96 -9.09 1.59
N MET A 78 2.29 -8.87 2.87
CA MET A 78 2.97 -7.68 3.36
C MET A 78 4.48 -7.93 3.49
N GLN A 79 5.30 -7.05 2.94
CA GLN A 79 6.73 -6.98 3.22
C GLN A 79 6.99 -5.89 4.25
N LEU A 80 7.65 -6.23 5.34
CA LEU A 80 7.97 -5.34 6.45
C LEU A 80 9.32 -5.77 7.05
N ASP A 81 10.26 -4.84 7.18
CA ASP A 81 11.60 -5.11 7.75
C ASP A 81 12.33 -6.27 7.05
N GLY A 82 12.22 -6.35 5.72
CA GLY A 82 12.79 -7.43 4.91
C GLY A 82 12.09 -8.79 5.05
N ASN A 83 11.01 -8.89 5.84
CA ASN A 83 10.27 -10.12 6.08
C ASN A 83 8.89 -10.11 5.43
N SER A 84 8.46 -11.30 4.99
CA SER A 84 7.16 -11.51 4.36
C SER A 84 6.12 -12.02 5.35
N HIS A 85 4.94 -11.40 5.36
CA HIS A 85 3.81 -11.75 6.21
C HIS A 85 2.54 -11.92 5.38
N VAL A 86 1.88 -13.06 5.53
CA VAL A 86 0.58 -13.31 4.89
C VAL A 86 -0.53 -12.88 5.84
N ILE A 87 -1.45 -12.06 5.34
CA ILE A 87 -2.54 -11.44 6.09
C ILE A 87 -3.87 -11.77 5.41
N TYR A 88 -4.81 -12.31 6.17
CA TYR A 88 -6.22 -12.39 5.78
C TYR A 88 -7.05 -11.50 6.69
N ALA A 89 -8.15 -10.95 6.16
CA ALA A 89 -9.07 -10.11 6.91
C ALA A 89 -10.50 -10.62 6.73
N GLU A 90 -11.23 -10.70 7.83
CA GLU A 90 -12.62 -11.13 7.86
C GLU A 90 -13.42 -10.14 8.72
N THR A 91 -14.54 -9.65 8.20
CA THR A 91 -15.38 -8.68 8.90
C THR A 91 -16.41 -9.39 9.75
N GLU A 92 -16.43 -9.09 11.05
CA GLU A 92 -17.38 -9.62 12.04
C GLU A 92 -18.15 -8.46 12.71
N ALA A 93 -19.21 -8.77 13.45
CA ALA A 93 -20.01 -7.75 14.15
C ALA A 93 -19.19 -6.95 15.18
N ALA A 94 -18.24 -7.60 15.86
CA ALA A 94 -17.37 -6.98 16.86
C ALA A 94 -16.22 -6.15 16.26
N GLY A 95 -15.95 -6.29 14.97
CA GLY A 95 -14.80 -5.65 14.32
C GLY A 95 -14.22 -6.43 13.15
N THR A 96 -13.00 -6.11 12.75
CA THR A 96 -12.31 -6.84 11.67
C THR A 96 -11.29 -7.81 12.26
N ARG A 97 -11.49 -9.10 12.03
CA ARG A 97 -10.57 -10.16 12.44
C ARG A 97 -9.46 -10.31 11.40
N LEU A 98 -8.22 -10.13 11.83
CA LEU A 98 -7.02 -10.33 11.03
C LEU A 98 -6.37 -11.68 11.36
N LEU A 99 -5.92 -12.39 10.34
CA LEU A 99 -5.10 -13.59 10.46
C LEU A 99 -3.73 -13.30 9.85
N ILE A 100 -2.70 -13.12 10.68
CA ILE A 100 -1.33 -12.77 10.29
C ILE A 100 -0.43 -13.97 10.54
N ASN A 101 0.10 -14.59 9.49
CA ASN A 101 0.93 -15.82 9.59
C ASN A 101 0.27 -16.92 10.44
N GLY A 102 -1.05 -17.08 10.34
CA GLY A 102 -1.83 -18.05 11.11
C GLY A 102 -2.15 -17.64 12.55
N ARG A 103 -1.78 -16.43 12.99
CA ARG A 103 -2.17 -15.87 14.29
C ARG A 103 -3.29 -14.85 14.14
N THR A 104 -4.27 -14.92 15.03
CA THR A 104 -5.45 -14.07 14.98
C THR A 104 -5.26 -12.79 15.80
N CYS A 105 -5.71 -11.66 15.27
CA CYS A 105 -5.79 -10.36 15.94
C CYS A 105 -7.14 -9.71 15.62
N LEU A 106 -7.83 -9.10 16.58
CA LEU A 106 -9.12 -8.44 16.36
C LEU A 106 -8.96 -6.93 16.39
N LEU A 107 -9.30 -6.27 15.29
CA LEU A 107 -9.46 -4.82 15.22
C LEU A 107 -10.87 -4.47 15.70
N GLN A 108 -10.98 -3.95 16.91
CA GLN A 108 -12.26 -3.71 17.56
C GLN A 108 -12.95 -2.45 16.99
N LYS A 109 -14.26 -2.53 16.76
CA LYS A 109 -15.06 -1.33 16.47
C LYS A 109 -15.25 -0.55 17.77
N GLU A 110 -15.12 0.77 17.73
CA GLU A 110 -15.43 1.62 18.89
C GLU A 110 -16.91 1.43 19.27
N HIS A 111 -17.17 1.07 20.52
CA HIS A 111 -18.53 0.83 21.02
C HIS A 111 -18.85 1.87 22.08
N ASP A 112 -19.65 2.87 21.67
CA ASP A 112 -20.18 3.90 22.57
C ASP A 112 -21.71 3.71 22.68
N PRO A 113 -22.20 2.97 23.70
CA PRO A 113 -23.63 2.70 23.86
C PRO A 113 -24.45 3.94 24.21
N SER A 114 -23.81 5.09 24.50
CA SER A 114 -24.50 6.37 24.70
C SER A 114 -25.05 6.97 23.40
N ARG A 115 -24.64 6.45 22.24
CA ARG A 115 -25.02 6.95 20.91
C ARG A 115 -25.75 5.86 20.14
N LEU A 116 -27.05 6.04 19.93
CA LEU A 116 -27.88 5.10 19.18
C LEU A 116 -27.84 5.49 17.70
N LEU A 117 -27.11 4.70 16.91
CA LEU A 117 -26.87 4.94 15.48
C LEU A 117 -27.68 3.99 14.61
N ALA A 118 -28.06 4.43 13.41
CA ALA A 118 -28.66 3.55 12.41
C ALA A 118 -27.59 2.61 11.80
N ASP A 119 -27.78 1.30 11.85
CA ASP A 119 -26.82 0.34 11.27
C ASP A 119 -26.92 0.26 9.74
N THR A 120 -28.11 0.49 9.19
CA THR A 120 -28.39 0.45 7.74
C THR A 120 -29.27 1.62 7.32
N PRO A 121 -29.23 2.01 6.03
CA PRO A 121 -30.15 3.02 5.51
C PRO A 121 -31.60 2.57 5.70
N CYS A 122 -32.39 3.39 6.40
CA CYS A 122 -33.74 3.04 6.81
C CYS A 122 -34.60 4.29 7.02
N LYS A 123 -35.90 4.10 7.24
CA LYS A 123 -36.80 5.20 7.61
C LYS A 123 -37.25 5.02 9.05
N LEU A 124 -37.03 6.03 9.90
CA LEU A 124 -37.57 6.03 11.26
C LEU A 124 -39.09 6.17 11.17
N LEU A 125 -39.85 5.17 11.62
CA LEU A 125 -41.30 5.23 11.60
C LEU A 125 -41.82 5.98 12.83
N ARG A 126 -41.43 5.51 14.02
CA ARG A 126 -41.84 6.09 15.30
C ARG A 126 -40.92 5.66 16.44
N PHE A 127 -40.96 6.39 17.55
CA PHE A 127 -40.42 5.94 18.83
C PHE A 127 -41.47 5.12 19.59
N LEU A 128 -40.99 4.12 20.32
CA LEU A 128 -41.81 3.20 21.13
C LEU A 128 -41.79 3.57 22.62
N VAL A 129 -40.95 4.54 22.99
CA VAL A 129 -40.77 5.06 24.35
C VAL A 129 -40.94 6.59 24.34
N ALA A 130 -41.07 7.19 25.52
CA ALA A 130 -41.16 8.64 25.65
C ALA A 130 -39.75 9.27 25.70
N ASP A 131 -39.62 10.48 25.15
CA ASP A 131 -38.39 11.27 25.27
C ASP A 131 -38.11 11.63 26.73
N GLY A 132 -36.86 11.54 27.15
CA GLY A 132 -36.43 11.76 28.54
C GLY A 132 -36.86 10.67 29.54
N SER A 133 -37.40 9.54 29.06
CA SER A 133 -37.75 8.41 29.93
C SER A 133 -36.54 7.51 30.23
N HIS A 134 -36.54 6.90 31.41
CA HIS A 134 -35.59 5.84 31.76
C HIS A 134 -36.04 4.53 31.14
N VAL A 135 -35.14 3.84 30.44
CA VAL A 135 -35.41 2.61 29.71
C VAL A 135 -34.28 1.61 29.96
N VAL A 136 -34.62 0.33 30.07
CA VAL A 136 -33.65 -0.75 30.31
C VAL A 136 -33.09 -1.32 29.01
N ALA A 137 -31.88 -1.89 29.07
CA ALA A 137 -31.26 -2.61 27.96
C ALA A 137 -32.20 -3.66 27.33
N ASP A 138 -32.00 -3.94 26.04
CA ASP A 138 -32.80 -4.84 25.20
C ASP A 138 -34.27 -4.44 25.02
N THR A 139 -34.69 -3.27 25.52
CA THR A 139 -36.04 -2.74 25.27
C THR A 139 -36.13 -2.15 23.87
N PRO A 140 -37.19 -2.47 23.09
CA PRO A 140 -37.49 -1.77 21.84
C PRO A 140 -37.75 -0.29 22.09
N TYR A 141 -36.93 0.59 21.51
CA TYR A 141 -37.08 2.04 21.68
C TYR A 141 -37.60 2.76 20.43
N ALA A 142 -37.43 2.18 19.24
CA ALA A 142 -37.88 2.74 17.97
C ALA A 142 -38.29 1.63 16.99
N GLU A 143 -39.14 1.98 16.04
CA GLU A 143 -39.51 1.13 14.90
C GLU A 143 -39.00 1.77 13.60
N VAL A 144 -38.30 0.98 12.79
CA VAL A 144 -37.76 1.44 11.50
C VAL A 144 -38.27 0.59 10.34
N GLU A 145 -38.36 1.20 9.17
CA GLU A 145 -38.65 0.52 7.91
C GLU A 145 -37.34 0.31 7.12
N VAL A 146 -36.99 -0.96 6.89
CA VAL A 146 -35.85 -1.39 6.08
C VAL A 146 -36.38 -2.31 5.01
N MET A 147 -36.16 -1.99 3.72
CA MET A 147 -36.62 -2.83 2.60
C MET A 147 -38.10 -3.25 2.70
N LYS A 148 -38.99 -2.32 3.10
CA LYS A 148 -40.44 -2.54 3.34
C LYS A 148 -40.78 -3.47 4.51
N MET A 149 -39.80 -3.84 5.33
CA MET A 149 -39.98 -4.58 6.56
C MET A 149 -39.90 -3.63 7.75
N CYS A 150 -40.87 -3.70 8.67
CA CYS A 150 -40.80 -3.01 9.95
C CYS A 150 -39.98 -3.85 10.93
N MET A 151 -38.98 -3.25 11.57
CA MET A 151 -38.17 -3.89 12.59
C MET A 151 -37.99 -2.98 13.81
N PRO A 152 -38.08 -3.51 15.04
CA PRO A 152 -37.77 -2.76 16.23
C PRO A 152 -36.25 -2.61 16.40
N LEU A 153 -35.83 -1.44 16.86
CA LEU A 153 -34.47 -1.20 17.34
C LEU A 153 -34.44 -1.37 18.85
N LEU A 154 -33.50 -2.16 19.34
CA LEU A 154 -33.32 -2.47 20.76
C LEU A 154 -32.24 -1.58 21.38
N LEU A 155 -32.41 -1.24 22.66
CA LEU A 155 -31.42 -0.48 23.41
C LEU A 155 -30.19 -1.34 23.77
N PRO A 156 -28.96 -0.86 23.53
CA PRO A 156 -27.74 -1.60 23.87
C PRO A 156 -27.39 -1.55 25.37
N ALA A 157 -27.96 -0.60 26.12
CA ALA A 157 -27.71 -0.39 27.55
C ALA A 157 -28.89 0.32 28.21
N SER A 158 -28.94 0.31 29.54
CA SER A 158 -29.94 1.03 30.34
C SER A 158 -29.55 2.49 30.56
N GLY A 159 -30.53 3.39 30.57
CA GLY A 159 -30.31 4.81 30.80
C GLY A 159 -31.51 5.68 30.45
N VAL A 160 -31.30 7.00 30.43
CA VAL A 160 -32.31 7.98 30.03
C VAL A 160 -32.12 8.34 28.55
N ILE A 161 -33.14 8.12 27.73
CA ILE A 161 -33.06 8.33 26.28
C ILE A 161 -33.46 9.76 25.91
N HIS A 162 -32.73 10.34 24.96
CA HIS A 162 -32.99 11.67 24.39
C HIS A 162 -33.01 11.62 22.87
N PHE A 163 -34.15 11.94 22.27
CA PHE A 163 -34.33 11.86 20.82
C PHE A 163 -33.59 12.99 20.12
N VAL A 164 -32.88 12.64 19.04
CA VAL A 164 -32.18 13.62 18.20
C VAL A 164 -32.88 13.76 16.86
N MET A 165 -33.40 12.66 16.33
CA MET A 165 -34.05 12.64 15.04
C MET A 165 -35.58 12.63 15.14
N PRO A 166 -36.30 13.40 14.30
CA PRO A 166 -37.75 13.35 14.24
C PRO A 166 -38.27 12.07 13.56
N GLU A 167 -39.47 11.65 13.96
CA GLU A 167 -40.19 10.54 13.34
C GLU A 167 -40.50 10.80 11.86
N GLY A 168 -40.54 9.74 11.05
CA GLY A 168 -40.78 9.80 9.61
C GLY A 168 -39.54 10.12 8.76
N GLN A 169 -38.41 10.47 9.37
CA GLN A 169 -37.19 10.84 8.66
C GLN A 169 -36.46 9.62 8.06
N ALA A 170 -35.95 9.79 6.84
CA ALA A 170 -35.04 8.82 6.21
C ALA A 170 -33.61 9.01 6.76
N MET A 171 -32.95 7.90 7.03
CA MET A 171 -31.65 7.80 7.69
C MET A 171 -30.65 7.06 6.81
N GLN A 172 -29.40 7.47 6.87
CA GLN A 172 -28.26 6.73 6.35
C GLN A 172 -27.59 5.93 7.47
N ALA A 173 -26.76 4.95 7.09
CA ALA A 173 -25.95 4.23 8.06
C ALA A 173 -25.05 5.21 8.84
N SER A 174 -24.93 5.00 10.15
CA SER A 174 -24.25 5.86 11.13
C SER A 174 -24.95 7.17 11.50
N ASP A 175 -26.16 7.46 11.02
CA ASP A 175 -26.93 8.62 11.49
C ASP A 175 -27.32 8.47 12.97
N LEU A 176 -27.26 9.57 13.74
CA LEU A 176 -27.59 9.58 15.17
C LEU A 176 -29.11 9.69 15.37
N ILE A 177 -29.71 8.63 15.91
CA ILE A 177 -31.15 8.52 16.16
C ILE A 177 -31.49 9.19 17.50
N ALA A 178 -30.77 8.80 18.55
CA ALA A 178 -30.97 9.26 19.92
C ALA A 178 -29.68 9.13 20.73
N ARG A 179 -29.61 9.85 21.85
CA ARG A 179 -28.56 9.73 22.87
C ARG A 179 -29.12 9.00 24.09
N LEU A 180 -28.24 8.35 24.84
CA LEU A 180 -28.58 7.64 26.05
C LEU A 180 -27.64 8.10 27.17
N ASP A 181 -28.21 8.70 28.22
CA ASP A 181 -27.51 8.96 29.47
C ASP A 181 -27.46 7.66 30.27
N LEU A 182 -26.31 6.98 30.19
CA LEU A 182 -26.12 5.65 30.72
C LEU A 182 -26.17 5.64 32.25
N ASP A 183 -26.87 4.64 32.82
CA ASP A 183 -26.85 4.39 34.27
C ASP A 183 -25.44 4.03 34.77
N ASP A 184 -24.69 3.29 33.96
CA ASP A 184 -23.30 2.92 34.21
C ASP A 184 -22.40 3.52 33.12
N PRO A 185 -21.74 4.67 33.40
CA PRO A 185 -20.80 5.30 32.47
C PRO A 185 -19.60 4.41 32.11
N SER A 186 -19.28 3.39 32.92
CA SER A 186 -18.14 2.49 32.66
C SER A 186 -18.42 1.48 31.53
N SER A 187 -19.67 1.33 31.12
CA SER A 187 -20.06 0.53 29.94
C SER A 187 -19.53 1.11 28.62
N VAL A 188 -19.19 2.41 28.60
CA VAL A 188 -18.54 3.06 27.46
C VAL A 188 -17.08 2.60 27.38
N ARG A 189 -16.80 1.65 26.47
CA ARG A 189 -15.43 1.19 26.20
C ARG A 189 -14.77 2.13 25.19
N ARG A 190 -14.27 3.26 25.67
CA ARG A 190 -13.39 4.13 24.89
C ARG A 190 -11.97 3.61 24.96
N ALA A 191 -11.40 3.36 23.79
CA ALA A 191 -9.99 3.03 23.71
C ALA A 191 -9.15 4.28 24.00
N GLU A 192 -8.15 4.16 24.86
CA GLU A 192 -7.25 5.26 25.18
C GLU A 192 -6.29 5.51 24.02
N PRO A 193 -5.93 6.77 23.70
CA PRO A 193 -4.97 7.04 22.64
C PRO A 193 -3.66 6.27 22.86
N PHE A 194 -3.13 5.66 21.81
CA PHE A 194 -1.81 5.05 21.88
C PHE A 194 -0.73 6.13 21.90
N HIS A 195 0.13 6.11 22.93
CA HIS A 195 1.19 7.11 23.13
C HIS A 195 2.59 6.61 22.74
N GLY A 196 2.73 5.34 22.35
CA GLY A 196 4.02 4.78 21.94
C GLY A 196 4.39 5.13 20.51
N THR A 197 5.53 4.65 20.05
CA THR A 197 6.01 4.84 18.67
C THR A 197 6.19 3.49 17.98
N PHE A 198 6.32 3.50 16.64
CA PHE A 198 6.74 2.30 15.92
C PHE A 198 8.17 1.89 16.33
N PRO A 199 8.46 0.59 16.37
CA PRO A 199 9.83 0.12 16.48
C PRO A 199 10.66 0.60 15.28
N LYS A 200 11.97 0.74 15.45
CA LYS A 200 12.88 1.04 14.35
C LYS A 200 12.97 -0.19 13.45
N LEU A 201 12.34 -0.12 12.29
CA LEU A 201 12.35 -1.15 11.25
C LEU A 201 13.19 -0.67 10.06
N GLY A 202 13.80 -1.62 9.36
CA GLY A 202 14.47 -1.38 8.10
C GLY A 202 13.50 -1.25 6.92
N PRO A 203 14.03 -1.17 5.69
CA PRO A 203 13.21 -1.09 4.49
C PRO A 203 12.33 -2.35 4.32
N PRO A 204 11.18 -2.24 3.63
CA PRO A 204 10.24 -3.35 3.47
C PRO A 204 10.88 -4.51 2.70
N THR A 205 11.70 -4.20 1.70
CA THR A 205 12.48 -5.17 0.93
C THR A 205 13.96 -4.99 1.24
N ALA A 206 14.68 -6.09 1.45
CA ALA A 206 16.13 -6.06 1.63
C ALA A 206 16.80 -5.61 0.32
N ILE A 207 17.23 -4.34 0.27
CA ILE A 207 18.00 -3.79 -0.85
C ILE A 207 19.49 -4.01 -0.54
N SER A 208 20.24 -4.64 -1.45
CA SER A 208 21.70 -4.73 -1.27
C SER A 208 22.30 -3.33 -1.34
N GLY A 209 23.33 -3.07 -0.53
CA GLY A 209 24.04 -1.78 -0.54
C GLY A 209 24.78 -1.46 -1.85
N LYS A 210 24.71 -2.33 -2.88
CA LYS A 210 25.39 -2.16 -4.17
C LYS A 210 24.80 -1.01 -4.97
N VAL A 211 25.67 -0.30 -5.69
CA VAL A 211 25.33 0.96 -6.37
C VAL A 211 24.20 0.79 -7.42
N HIS A 212 24.24 -0.25 -8.25
CA HIS A 212 23.19 -0.48 -9.26
C HIS A 212 21.79 -0.70 -8.68
N GLN A 213 21.69 -1.34 -7.51
CA GLN A 213 20.40 -1.57 -6.85
C GLN A 213 19.87 -0.29 -6.20
N LYS A 214 20.76 0.49 -5.58
CA LYS A 214 20.42 1.83 -5.09
C LYS A 214 19.98 2.74 -6.22
N PHE A 215 20.70 2.74 -7.34
CA PHE A 215 20.34 3.48 -8.54
C PHE A 215 18.95 3.11 -9.04
N ALA A 216 18.68 1.81 -9.22
CA ALA A 216 17.37 1.32 -9.66
C ALA A 216 16.24 1.73 -8.70
N ALA A 217 16.47 1.62 -7.39
CA ALA A 217 15.52 2.05 -6.36
C ALA A 217 15.25 3.56 -6.43
N SER A 218 16.30 4.39 -6.53
CA SER A 218 16.15 5.85 -6.60
C SER A 218 15.52 6.33 -7.90
N VAL A 219 15.82 5.68 -9.04
CA VAL A 219 15.11 5.94 -10.31
C VAL A 219 13.63 5.60 -10.18
N ASN A 220 13.31 4.46 -9.57
CA ASN A 220 11.91 4.09 -9.30
C ASN A 220 11.23 5.13 -8.40
N SER A 221 11.87 5.57 -7.31
CA SER A 221 11.35 6.63 -6.44
C SER A 221 11.15 7.95 -7.19
N ALA A 222 12.06 8.33 -8.10
CA ALA A 222 11.90 9.50 -8.95
C ALA A 222 10.68 9.38 -9.88
N HIS A 223 10.46 8.21 -10.50
CA HIS A 223 9.24 7.95 -11.27
C HIS A 223 7.98 8.02 -10.40
N MET A 224 8.04 7.54 -9.15
CA MET A 224 6.90 7.62 -8.23
C MET A 224 6.58 9.07 -7.86
N ILE A 225 7.60 9.92 -7.63
CA ILE A 225 7.42 11.36 -7.43
C ILE A 225 6.71 11.99 -8.62
N LEU A 226 7.19 11.70 -9.84
CA LEU A 226 6.59 12.22 -11.08
C LEU A 226 5.16 11.71 -11.31
N ALA A 227 4.84 10.52 -10.81
CA ALA A 227 3.49 9.96 -10.81
C ALA A 227 2.59 10.51 -9.69
N GLY A 228 3.09 11.41 -8.84
CA GLY A 228 2.32 12.09 -7.78
C GLY A 228 2.34 11.39 -6.41
N TYR A 229 3.20 10.39 -6.21
CA TYR A 229 3.40 9.74 -4.91
C TYR A 229 4.42 10.48 -4.05
N GLU A 230 4.37 10.29 -2.73
CA GLU A 230 5.25 11.00 -1.80
C GLU A 230 6.57 10.25 -1.59
N HIS A 231 7.67 10.94 -1.84
CA HIS A 231 9.03 10.54 -1.48
C HIS A 231 9.84 11.77 -1.05
N ASN A 232 10.95 11.55 -0.36
CA ASN A 232 11.89 12.62 -0.03
C ASN A 232 12.73 12.98 -1.28
N ILE A 233 12.34 14.06 -1.97
CA ILE A 233 12.97 14.51 -3.22
C ILE A 233 14.48 14.74 -3.04
N ASN A 234 14.88 15.39 -1.95
CA ASN A 234 16.29 15.72 -1.70
C ASN A 234 17.14 14.44 -1.56
N HIS A 235 16.63 13.45 -0.82
CA HIS A 235 17.31 12.17 -0.66
C HIS A 235 17.40 11.40 -1.98
N VAL A 236 16.30 11.35 -2.75
CA VAL A 236 16.26 10.67 -4.06
C VAL A 236 17.25 11.29 -5.04
N VAL A 237 17.31 12.62 -5.13
CA VAL A 237 18.25 13.33 -6.01
C VAL A 237 19.70 13.08 -5.58
N GLN A 238 20.00 13.17 -4.28
CA GLN A 238 21.34 12.90 -3.77
C GLN A 238 21.79 11.46 -4.07
N ASP A 239 20.93 10.48 -3.82
CA ASP A 239 21.24 9.08 -4.11
C ASP A 239 21.46 8.84 -5.60
N LEU A 240 20.64 9.44 -6.47
CA LEU A 240 20.82 9.34 -7.92
C LEU A 240 22.17 9.89 -8.37
N LEU A 241 22.54 11.09 -7.93
CA LEU A 241 23.82 11.71 -8.27
C LEU A 241 24.99 10.85 -7.77
N ASN A 242 24.96 10.43 -6.50
CA ASN A 242 25.98 9.56 -5.91
C ASN A 242 26.14 8.23 -6.67
N CYS A 243 25.04 7.66 -7.17
CA CYS A 243 25.08 6.43 -7.95
C CYS A 243 25.63 6.67 -9.36
N LEU A 244 25.22 7.74 -10.03
CA LEU A 244 25.65 8.08 -11.38
C LEU A 244 27.13 8.46 -11.44
N ASP A 245 27.67 9.06 -10.38
CA ASP A 245 29.10 9.38 -10.26
C ASP A 245 29.97 8.13 -10.00
N SER A 246 29.37 6.97 -9.70
CA SER A 246 30.11 5.75 -9.43
C SER A 246 30.52 5.03 -10.73
N PRO A 247 31.82 4.84 -10.99
CA PRO A 247 32.28 4.12 -12.17
C PRO A 247 31.91 2.63 -12.13
N GLU A 248 31.54 2.08 -10.98
CA GLU A 248 31.14 0.67 -10.83
C GLU A 248 29.71 0.40 -11.32
N LEU A 249 28.88 1.44 -11.44
CA LEU A 249 27.47 1.32 -11.80
C LEU A 249 27.24 0.48 -13.08
N PRO A 250 27.83 0.81 -14.24
CA PRO A 250 27.59 0.06 -15.47
C PRO A 250 28.08 -1.38 -15.41
N PHE A 251 29.19 -1.64 -14.71
CA PHE A 251 29.71 -3.00 -14.54
C PHE A 251 28.77 -3.87 -13.71
N LEU A 252 28.26 -3.33 -12.61
CA LEU A 252 27.35 -4.06 -11.75
C LEU A 252 26.00 -4.28 -12.43
N GLN A 253 25.50 -3.31 -13.20
CA GLN A 253 24.30 -3.48 -14.03
C GLN A 253 24.49 -4.57 -15.09
N TRP A 254 25.66 -4.58 -15.75
CA TRP A 254 26.00 -5.62 -16.73
C TRP A 254 26.05 -7.01 -16.08
N GLN A 255 26.71 -7.14 -14.93
CA GLN A 255 26.79 -8.38 -14.18
C GLN A 255 25.42 -8.90 -13.74
N GLU A 256 24.53 -8.02 -13.26
CA GLU A 256 23.16 -8.38 -12.90
C GLU A 256 22.38 -8.89 -14.11
N LEU A 257 22.40 -8.17 -15.23
CA LEU A 257 21.73 -8.59 -16.46
C LEU A 257 22.28 -9.93 -16.98
N MET A 258 23.60 -10.09 -17.04
CA MET A 258 24.23 -11.33 -17.47
C MET A 258 23.89 -12.49 -16.53
N SER A 259 23.79 -12.28 -15.22
CA SER A 259 23.41 -13.34 -14.27
C SER A 259 22.00 -13.91 -14.53
N VAL A 260 21.08 -13.07 -15.03
CA VAL A 260 19.71 -13.45 -15.37
C VAL A 260 19.62 -14.04 -16.78
N LEU A 261 20.33 -13.44 -17.75
CA LEU A 261 20.20 -13.76 -19.17
C LEU A 261 21.13 -14.87 -19.65
N ALA A 262 22.23 -15.16 -18.95
CA ALA A 262 23.25 -16.11 -19.42
C ALA A 262 22.73 -17.53 -19.72
N THR A 263 21.65 -17.98 -19.07
CA THR A 263 21.04 -19.29 -19.35
C THR A 263 20.13 -19.29 -20.58
N ARG A 264 19.71 -18.12 -21.04
CA ARG A 264 18.79 -17.93 -22.16
C ARG A 264 19.50 -17.52 -23.45
N LEU A 265 20.69 -16.92 -23.34
CA LEU A 265 21.49 -16.52 -24.50
C LEU A 265 22.02 -17.72 -25.30
N PRO A 266 22.15 -17.59 -26.64
CA PRO A 266 22.90 -18.56 -27.45
C PRO A 266 24.31 -18.78 -26.88
N LYS A 267 24.77 -20.03 -26.87
CA LYS A 267 26.07 -20.42 -26.27
C LYS A 267 27.23 -19.62 -26.85
N ASP A 268 27.26 -19.45 -28.16
CA ASP A 268 28.36 -18.75 -28.85
C ASP A 268 28.40 -17.27 -28.46
N LEU A 269 27.25 -16.59 -28.50
CA LEU A 269 27.13 -15.18 -28.07
C LEU A 269 27.56 -15.00 -26.62
N ARG A 270 27.08 -15.86 -25.72
CA ARG A 270 27.44 -15.80 -24.31
C ARG A 270 28.96 -15.95 -24.13
N ASN A 271 29.55 -16.97 -24.75
CA ASN A 271 30.97 -17.24 -24.61
C ASN A 271 31.82 -16.09 -25.14
N GLU A 272 31.40 -15.48 -26.26
CA GLU A 272 32.07 -14.33 -26.83
C GLU A 272 31.98 -13.08 -25.94
N LEU A 273 30.79 -12.79 -25.38
CA LEU A 273 30.60 -11.71 -24.42
C LEU A 273 31.41 -11.91 -23.14
N ASP A 274 31.40 -13.12 -22.56
CA ASP A 274 32.17 -13.46 -21.36
C ASP A 274 33.68 -13.35 -21.64
N ALA A 275 34.15 -13.78 -22.82
CA ALA A 275 35.54 -13.68 -23.22
C ALA A 275 35.97 -12.21 -23.37
N LYS A 276 35.20 -11.40 -24.10
CA LYS A 276 35.49 -9.97 -24.30
C LYS A 276 35.44 -9.17 -23.00
N TYR A 277 34.47 -9.46 -22.14
CA TYR A 277 34.36 -8.82 -20.84
C TYR A 277 35.55 -9.17 -19.93
N LYS A 278 35.96 -10.44 -19.86
CA LYS A 278 37.15 -10.86 -19.08
C LYS A 278 38.46 -10.32 -19.64
N GLU A 279 38.61 -10.32 -20.96
CA GLU A 279 39.78 -9.73 -21.65
C GLU A 279 39.91 -8.25 -21.26
N TYR A 280 38.79 -7.53 -21.21
CA TYR A 280 38.74 -6.15 -20.79
C TYR A 280 39.11 -5.97 -19.30
N GLU A 281 38.54 -6.76 -18.39
CA GLU A 281 38.87 -6.69 -16.95
C GLU A 281 40.35 -6.97 -16.64
N LEU A 282 41.00 -7.81 -17.44
CA LEU A 282 42.41 -8.17 -17.27
C LEU A 282 43.37 -7.13 -17.87
N ASN A 283 42.88 -6.22 -18.70
CA ASN A 283 43.71 -5.27 -19.42
C ASN A 283 44.28 -4.17 -18.50
N ALA A 284 45.53 -3.76 -18.73
CA ALA A 284 46.20 -2.74 -17.93
C ALA A 284 45.54 -1.35 -18.08
N ASP A 285 44.92 -1.08 -19.22
CA ASP A 285 44.19 0.17 -19.51
C ASP A 285 42.86 0.27 -18.75
N PHE A 286 42.22 -0.86 -18.45
CA PHE A 286 41.03 -0.92 -17.59
C PHE A 286 41.33 -0.39 -16.18
N ARG A 287 42.51 -0.72 -15.64
CA ARG A 287 42.96 -0.20 -14.32
C ARG A 287 43.15 1.32 -14.32
N LYS A 288 43.31 1.95 -15.49
CA LYS A 288 43.58 3.38 -15.64
C LYS A 288 42.33 4.19 -15.93
N SER A 289 41.49 3.77 -16.88
CA SER A 289 40.32 4.59 -17.29
C SER A 289 39.04 4.25 -16.53
N LYS A 290 38.89 3.02 -16.02
CA LYS A 290 37.65 2.51 -15.39
C LYS A 290 36.39 2.69 -16.26
N ASP A 291 36.55 2.91 -17.57
CA ASP A 291 35.41 3.09 -18.47
C ASP A 291 34.73 1.77 -18.74
N PHE A 292 33.42 1.77 -18.89
CA PHE A 292 32.69 0.57 -19.29
C PHE A 292 32.93 0.28 -20.79
N PRO A 293 33.23 -0.97 -21.21
CA PRO A 293 33.55 -1.31 -22.60
C PRO A 293 32.30 -1.37 -23.50
N ALA A 294 31.46 -0.34 -23.46
CA ALA A 294 30.15 -0.28 -24.09
C ALA A 294 30.21 -0.55 -25.60
N LYS A 295 31.12 0.13 -26.31
CA LYS A 295 31.30 0.00 -27.77
C LYS A 295 31.74 -1.41 -28.18
N LEU A 296 32.63 -2.02 -27.39
CA LEU A 296 33.12 -3.37 -27.65
C LEU A 296 31.99 -4.39 -27.50
N LEU A 297 31.24 -4.32 -26.39
CA LEU A 297 30.14 -5.24 -26.10
C LEU A 297 28.98 -5.05 -27.09
N ARG A 298 28.67 -3.81 -27.46
CA ARG A 298 27.69 -3.48 -28.49
C ARG A 298 28.03 -4.15 -29.83
N GLY A 299 29.28 -4.05 -30.27
CA GLY A 299 29.73 -4.66 -31.53
C GLY A 299 29.51 -6.18 -31.58
N VAL A 300 29.75 -6.88 -30.46
CA VAL A 300 29.48 -8.33 -30.34
C VAL A 300 27.99 -8.64 -30.48
N ILE A 301 27.13 -7.87 -29.79
CA ILE A 301 25.67 -8.07 -29.86
C ILE A 301 25.16 -7.80 -31.28
N GLU A 302 25.59 -6.71 -31.92
CA GLU A 302 25.18 -6.36 -33.30
C GLU A 302 25.65 -7.39 -34.33
N ALA A 303 26.89 -7.89 -34.20
CA ALA A 303 27.41 -8.94 -35.07
C ALA A 303 26.60 -10.24 -34.95
N ASN A 304 26.20 -10.61 -33.73
CA ASN A 304 25.36 -11.78 -33.52
C ASN A 304 23.96 -11.63 -34.11
N LEU A 305 23.34 -10.45 -33.95
CA LEU A 305 22.03 -10.15 -34.53
C LEU A 305 22.08 -10.14 -36.06
N ALA A 306 23.18 -9.68 -36.66
CA ALA A 306 23.39 -9.70 -38.10
C ALA A 306 23.55 -11.13 -38.66
N TYR A 307 24.06 -12.08 -37.86
CA TYR A 307 24.23 -13.48 -38.23
C TYR A 307 22.94 -14.31 -38.04
N CYS A 308 21.95 -13.81 -37.30
CA CYS A 308 20.68 -14.50 -37.08
C CYS A 308 19.84 -14.58 -38.38
N SER A 309 19.12 -15.69 -38.56
CA SER A 309 18.15 -15.82 -39.65
C SER A 309 17.02 -14.80 -39.51
N GLU A 310 16.39 -14.37 -40.60
CA GLU A 310 15.27 -13.41 -40.53
C GLU A 310 14.11 -13.88 -39.64
N LYS A 311 13.90 -15.21 -39.54
CA LYS A 311 12.84 -15.79 -38.71
C LYS A 311 13.16 -15.71 -37.22
N ASP A 312 14.44 -15.82 -36.85
CA ASP A 312 14.88 -15.82 -35.45
C ASP A 312 15.24 -14.43 -34.94
N ARG A 313 15.48 -13.46 -35.86
CA ARG A 313 15.96 -12.12 -35.54
C ARG A 313 15.12 -11.40 -34.50
N VAL A 314 13.79 -11.41 -34.65
CA VAL A 314 12.87 -10.74 -33.71
C VAL A 314 12.95 -11.34 -32.30
N THR A 315 13.09 -12.66 -32.21
CA THR A 315 13.22 -13.36 -30.93
C THR A 315 14.58 -13.05 -30.28
N SER A 316 15.65 -13.07 -31.06
CA SER A 316 17.00 -12.74 -30.61
C SER A 316 17.12 -11.28 -30.17
N GLU A 317 16.55 -10.33 -30.93
CA GLU A 317 16.50 -8.91 -30.59
C GLU A 317 15.83 -8.71 -29.22
N ARG A 318 14.64 -9.30 -29.00
CA ARG A 318 13.94 -9.21 -27.71
C ARG A 318 14.73 -9.81 -26.55
N LEU A 319 15.51 -10.85 -26.81
CA LEU A 319 16.30 -11.53 -25.80
C LEU A 319 17.51 -10.68 -25.37
N VAL A 320 18.17 -10.00 -26.31
CA VAL A 320 19.37 -9.18 -26.04
C VAL A 320 19.05 -7.72 -25.74
N GLU A 321 17.81 -7.27 -25.93
CA GLU A 321 17.39 -5.88 -25.74
C GLU A 321 17.82 -5.26 -24.40
N PRO A 322 17.73 -5.94 -23.23
CA PRO A 322 18.19 -5.36 -21.98
C PRO A 322 19.70 -5.06 -21.98
N LEU A 323 20.52 -5.94 -22.57
CA LEU A 323 21.96 -5.74 -22.73
C LEU A 323 22.25 -4.63 -23.73
N MET A 324 21.52 -4.61 -24.85
CA MET A 324 21.66 -3.60 -25.89
C MET A 324 21.31 -2.20 -25.38
N SER A 325 20.23 -2.07 -24.59
CA SER A 325 19.84 -0.82 -23.95
C SER A 325 20.92 -0.32 -22.99
N LEU A 326 21.52 -1.23 -22.21
CA LEU A 326 22.58 -0.88 -21.26
C LEU A 326 23.84 -0.39 -21.98
N VAL A 327 24.34 -1.12 -22.99
CA VAL A 327 25.55 -0.68 -23.69
C VAL A 327 25.34 0.63 -24.44
N LYS A 328 24.14 0.89 -24.97
CA LYS A 328 23.81 2.19 -25.59
C LYS A 328 23.79 3.34 -24.59
N SER A 329 23.34 3.11 -23.34
CA SER A 329 23.29 4.19 -22.34
C SER A 329 24.67 4.65 -21.86
N TYR A 330 25.72 3.85 -22.07
CA TYR A 330 27.10 4.10 -21.63
C TYR A 330 28.09 4.28 -22.79
N GLU A 331 27.60 4.57 -24.00
CA GLU A 331 28.46 4.74 -25.19
C GLU A 331 29.06 6.16 -25.32
N GLY A 332 28.41 7.14 -24.68
CA GLY A 332 28.65 8.57 -24.81
C GLY A 332 29.82 9.12 -23.98
#